data_AF-A0A6L2L5M4-F1
#
_entry.id   AF-A0A6L2L5M4-F1
#
_cell.length_a   1.000
_cell.length_b   1.000
_cell.length_c   1.000
_cell.angle_alpha   90.00
_cell.angle_beta   90.00
_cell.angle_gamma   90.00
#
_symmetry.space_group_name_H-M   'P 1'
#
loop_
_entity.id
_entity.type
_entity.pdbx_description
1 polymer ?
#
loop_
_entity_poly.entity_id
_entity_poly.type
_entity_poly.pdbx_seq_one_letter_code
_entity_poly.pdbx_strand_id
1 'polypeptide(L)'
;MALIMHSGPGNKNVYKALIAAEYVGVDIKMADNFQMGVSNKTPEFVKMNPMGKVPVLETPEGSVFESNAIARYVARGSSLLGSSAIEYGQIEQWIDFSSFELDANLRGWVLPRLGYANYIKPVEESYIANTKRALTALNTHLATHTFLVTGEIKQGDAVLPLPSAKKPEQPKEVKPKAEPKKVEAPKPAVEEEEEAPKPKAKNPLDLLPPTKKPEQPKEAKNPLDLLPPSKMVLDDWKRLYSNTKSNFREVAIKGFWDMFDPEGYSLWFCTYKYNDENTVSFVTMNKVGGFLQRMDLARKYAFGKMLIIGNEPPFKVKGLWLFRGPEIPQFVMDECYDMELYEWTKVDLSDEAQKEQVNQMIEDQEPFEGEALLDAKCFK
;
A
#
# COMPACT_ATOMS: atom_id res chain seq x y z
N MET A 1 -35.57 15.73 -18.30
CA MET A 1 -35.02 14.43 -17.85
C MET A 1 -33.73 14.72 -17.10
N ALA A 2 -33.46 13.99 -16.01
CA ALA A 2 -32.28 14.20 -15.18
C ALA A 2 -31.03 13.63 -15.86
N LEU A 3 -29.85 14.20 -15.57
CA LEU A 3 -28.57 13.61 -15.98
C LEU A 3 -28.25 12.43 -15.05
N ILE A 4 -27.98 11.26 -15.61
CA ILE A 4 -27.72 10.04 -14.83
C ILE A 4 -26.31 9.53 -15.15
N MET A 5 -25.47 9.42 -14.11
CA MET A 5 -24.11 8.92 -14.18
C MET A 5 -24.07 7.42 -13.84
N HIS A 6 -23.71 6.61 -14.83
CA HIS A 6 -23.48 5.18 -14.65
C HIS A 6 -22.01 4.90 -14.34
N SER A 7 -21.72 4.55 -13.09
CA SER A 7 -20.39 4.12 -12.64
C SER A 7 -20.46 3.42 -11.27
N GLY A 8 -19.47 2.57 -10.97
CA GLY A 8 -19.26 2.05 -9.63
C GLY A 8 -18.74 3.12 -8.65
N PRO A 9 -18.84 2.87 -7.33
CA PRO A 9 -18.37 3.79 -6.30
C PRO A 9 -16.85 3.97 -6.35
N GLY A 10 -16.37 5.16 -6.00
CA GLY A 10 -14.94 5.45 -5.90
C GLY A 10 -14.20 5.60 -7.24
N ASN A 11 -14.90 5.64 -8.37
CA ASN A 11 -14.27 5.83 -9.68
C ASN A 11 -13.76 7.27 -9.85
N LYS A 12 -12.42 7.45 -9.80
CA LYS A 12 -11.76 8.76 -9.98
C LYS A 12 -12.20 9.52 -11.24
N ASN A 13 -12.56 8.79 -12.30
CA ASN A 13 -12.91 9.38 -13.58
C ASN A 13 -14.29 10.05 -13.55
N VAL A 14 -15.16 9.67 -12.61
CA VAL A 14 -16.47 10.32 -12.39
C VAL A 14 -16.29 11.70 -11.77
N TYR A 15 -15.31 11.87 -10.87
CA TYR A 15 -15.12 13.11 -10.12
C TYR A 15 -14.88 14.33 -11.01
N LYS A 16 -14.25 14.16 -12.18
CA LYS A 16 -14.07 15.26 -13.15
C LYS A 16 -15.40 15.90 -13.53
N ALA A 17 -16.39 15.06 -13.83
CA ALA A 17 -17.72 15.51 -14.22
C ALA A 17 -18.53 16.05 -13.04
N LEU A 18 -18.46 15.41 -11.87
CA LEU A 18 -19.16 15.87 -10.67
C LEU A 18 -18.64 17.22 -10.17
N ILE A 19 -17.31 17.42 -10.18
CA ILE A 19 -16.70 18.70 -9.82
C ILE A 19 -17.14 19.78 -10.82
N ALA A 20 -17.09 19.50 -12.12
CA ALA A 20 -17.58 20.44 -13.13
C ALA A 20 -19.07 20.79 -12.91
N ALA A 21 -19.91 19.79 -12.60
CA ALA A 21 -21.33 19.98 -12.32
C ALA A 21 -21.58 20.92 -11.14
N GLU A 22 -20.82 20.75 -10.05
CA GLU A 22 -20.91 21.61 -8.88
C GLU A 22 -20.63 23.08 -9.23
N TYR A 23 -19.56 23.34 -10.00
CA TYR A 23 -19.19 24.69 -10.42
C TYR A 23 -20.22 25.36 -11.34
N VAL A 24 -20.97 24.58 -12.14
CA VAL A 24 -21.99 25.11 -13.06
C VAL A 24 -23.42 24.99 -12.54
N GLY A 25 -23.62 24.45 -11.32
CA GLY A 25 -24.93 24.25 -10.71
C GLY A 25 -25.79 23.18 -11.41
N VAL A 26 -25.18 22.15 -11.98
CA VAL A 26 -25.87 21.05 -12.68
C VAL A 26 -25.97 19.83 -11.76
N ASP A 27 -27.20 19.36 -11.52
CA ASP A 27 -27.44 18.12 -10.76
C ASP A 27 -27.18 16.88 -11.63
N ILE A 28 -26.34 15.97 -11.13
CA ILE A 28 -26.05 14.67 -11.75
C ILE A 28 -26.35 13.57 -10.74
N LYS A 29 -27.34 12.73 -11.06
CA LYS A 29 -27.71 11.60 -10.21
C LYS A 29 -26.86 10.39 -10.54
N MET A 30 -26.41 9.67 -9.52
CA MET A 30 -25.75 8.38 -9.74
C MET A 30 -26.81 7.31 -10.07
N ALA A 31 -26.50 6.40 -11.00
CA ALA A 31 -27.37 5.28 -11.31
C ALA A 31 -27.51 4.36 -10.10
N ASP A 32 -28.76 4.04 -9.72
CA ASP A 32 -29.05 3.14 -8.62
C ASP A 32 -28.59 1.71 -8.93
N ASN A 33 -28.05 1.02 -7.92
CA ASN A 33 -27.68 -0.40 -8.00
C ASN A 33 -26.71 -0.77 -9.14
N PHE A 34 -25.87 0.18 -9.59
CA PHE A 34 -24.86 -0.12 -10.61
C PHE A 34 -23.81 -1.11 -10.07
N GLN A 35 -23.64 -2.25 -10.76
CA GLN A 35 -22.67 -3.28 -10.41
C GLN A 35 -21.64 -3.47 -11.53
N MET A 36 -20.38 -3.13 -11.24
CA MET A 36 -19.28 -3.33 -12.19
C MET A 36 -19.08 -4.82 -12.48
N GLY A 37 -18.95 -5.16 -13.76
CA GLY A 37 -18.87 -6.54 -14.26
C GLY A 37 -20.23 -7.16 -14.62
N VAL A 38 -21.35 -6.55 -14.21
CA VAL A 38 -22.72 -7.01 -14.49
C VAL A 38 -23.48 -5.95 -15.30
N SER A 39 -23.77 -4.79 -14.71
CA SER A 39 -24.53 -3.70 -15.34
C SER A 39 -23.86 -3.19 -16.62
N ASN A 40 -22.53 -3.10 -16.63
CA ASN A 40 -21.79 -2.61 -17.80
C ASN A 40 -21.64 -3.63 -18.95
N LYS A 41 -22.16 -4.85 -18.78
CA LYS A 41 -22.16 -5.90 -19.82
C LYS A 41 -23.53 -6.14 -20.44
N THR A 42 -24.59 -5.50 -19.94
CA THR A 42 -25.93 -5.69 -20.49
C THR A 42 -26.04 -5.05 -21.89
N PRO A 43 -26.90 -5.57 -22.78
CA PRO A 43 -27.10 -4.98 -24.10
C PRO A 43 -27.50 -3.51 -24.06
N GLU A 44 -28.27 -3.11 -23.04
CA GLU A 44 -28.72 -1.74 -22.82
C GLU A 44 -27.54 -0.81 -22.51
N PHE A 45 -26.61 -1.24 -21.66
CA PHE A 45 -25.41 -0.47 -21.35
C PHE A 45 -24.44 -0.41 -22.52
N VAL A 46 -24.24 -1.52 -23.22
CA VAL A 46 -23.36 -1.57 -24.41
C VAL A 46 -23.89 -0.68 -25.54
N LYS A 47 -25.21 -0.49 -25.63
CA LYS A 47 -25.82 0.50 -26.54
C LYS A 47 -25.43 1.94 -26.18
N MET A 48 -25.23 2.25 -24.89
CA MET A 48 -24.80 3.56 -24.44
C MET A 48 -23.28 3.77 -24.59
N ASN A 49 -22.48 2.73 -24.35
CA ASN A 49 -21.05 2.70 -24.57
C ASN A 49 -20.60 1.36 -25.17
N PRO A 50 -20.23 1.32 -26.46
CA PRO A 50 -19.80 0.09 -27.14
C PRO A 50 -18.61 -0.63 -26.48
N MET A 51 -17.79 0.10 -25.72
CA MET A 51 -16.65 -0.47 -25.00
C MET A 51 -17.03 -1.11 -23.66
N GLY A 52 -18.28 -0.96 -23.19
CA GLY A 52 -18.73 -1.44 -21.89
C GLY A 52 -17.94 -0.85 -20.71
N LYS A 53 -17.34 0.32 -20.90
CA LYS A 53 -16.54 1.03 -19.88
C LYS A 53 -17.37 2.06 -19.14
N VAL A 54 -16.90 2.41 -17.94
CA VAL A 54 -17.44 3.50 -17.12
C VAL A 54 -16.39 4.61 -16.96
N PRO A 55 -16.79 5.87 -16.78
CA PRO A 55 -18.17 6.37 -16.65
C PRO A 55 -18.94 6.52 -17.97
N VAL A 56 -20.27 6.55 -17.88
CA VAL A 56 -21.21 6.92 -18.94
C VAL A 56 -22.24 7.89 -18.36
N LEU A 57 -22.48 9.01 -19.04
CA LEU A 57 -23.54 9.96 -18.71
C LEU A 57 -24.73 9.72 -19.64
N GLU A 58 -25.88 9.42 -19.08
CA GLU A 58 -27.15 9.37 -19.80
C GLU A 58 -27.82 10.75 -19.74
N THR A 59 -28.18 11.26 -20.91
CA THR A 59 -28.84 12.56 -21.09
C THR A 59 -30.20 12.37 -21.79
N PRO A 60 -31.07 13.39 -21.78
CA PRO A 60 -32.33 13.35 -22.51
C PRO A 60 -32.18 13.09 -24.02
N GLU A 61 -31.04 13.49 -24.60
CA GLU A 61 -30.77 13.41 -26.05
C GLU A 61 -29.93 12.18 -26.45
N GLY A 62 -29.35 11.47 -25.49
CA GLY A 62 -28.49 10.32 -25.73
C GLY A 62 -27.43 10.13 -24.65
N SER A 63 -26.52 9.18 -24.85
CA SER A 63 -25.43 8.91 -23.91
C SER A 63 -24.12 9.56 -24.35
N VAL A 64 -23.33 10.00 -23.38
CA VAL A 64 -21.95 10.47 -23.55
C VAL A 64 -21.03 9.55 -22.74
N PHE A 65 -20.00 9.00 -23.38
CA PHE A 65 -18.98 8.19 -22.72
C PHE A 65 -17.59 8.85 -22.88
N GLU A 66 -16.60 8.35 -22.14
CA GLU A 66 -15.30 8.98 -21.86
C GLU A 66 -15.37 10.14 -20.85
N SER A 67 -14.61 10.03 -19.75
CA SER A 67 -14.73 10.97 -18.63
C SER A 67 -14.42 12.42 -18.99
N ASN A 68 -13.47 12.66 -19.89
CA ASN A 68 -13.13 14.02 -20.31
C ASN A 68 -14.24 14.60 -21.21
N ALA A 69 -14.85 13.78 -22.08
CA ALA A 69 -15.98 14.21 -22.90
C ALA A 69 -17.22 14.50 -22.05
N ILE A 70 -17.50 13.66 -21.04
CA ILE A 70 -18.59 13.88 -20.08
C ILE A 70 -18.37 15.20 -19.31
N ALA A 71 -17.16 15.45 -18.78
CA ALA A 71 -16.86 16.68 -18.07
C ALA A 71 -17.06 17.93 -18.96
N ARG A 72 -16.61 17.88 -20.22
CA ARG A 72 -16.85 18.96 -21.20
C ARG A 72 -18.33 19.15 -21.50
N TYR A 73 -19.06 18.06 -21.67
CA TYR A 73 -20.50 18.12 -21.89
C TYR A 73 -21.21 18.81 -20.71
N VAL A 74 -20.86 18.45 -19.48
CA VAL A 74 -21.41 19.09 -18.27
C VAL A 74 -21.03 20.58 -18.19
N ALA A 75 -19.78 20.91 -18.51
CA ALA A 75 -19.25 22.28 -18.49
C ALA A 75 -19.67 23.16 -19.69
N ARG A 76 -20.45 22.63 -20.64
CA ARG A 76 -20.81 23.35 -21.88
C ARG A 76 -21.52 24.67 -21.57
N GLY A 77 -21.13 25.74 -22.27
CA GLY A 77 -21.73 27.07 -22.11
C GLY A 77 -21.33 27.81 -20.83
N SER A 78 -20.40 27.26 -20.04
CA SER A 78 -19.82 27.90 -18.85
C SER A 78 -18.41 28.42 -19.10
N SER A 79 -17.90 29.24 -18.18
CA SER A 79 -16.51 29.73 -18.20
C SER A 79 -15.46 28.66 -17.93
N LEU A 80 -15.84 27.45 -17.49
CA LEU A 80 -14.90 26.34 -17.27
C LEU A 80 -14.24 25.82 -18.55
N LEU A 81 -14.82 26.14 -19.72
CA LEU A 81 -14.24 25.82 -21.03
C LEU A 81 -13.50 27.02 -21.64
N GLY A 82 -13.23 28.06 -20.86
CA GLY A 82 -12.57 29.28 -21.32
C GLY A 82 -13.54 30.24 -22.02
N SER A 83 -13.12 31.50 -22.12
CA SER A 83 -13.88 32.59 -22.75
C SER A 83 -13.39 32.91 -24.17
N SER A 84 -12.32 32.26 -24.62
CA SER A 84 -11.72 32.46 -25.93
C SER A 84 -11.24 31.15 -26.53
N ALA A 85 -11.05 31.12 -27.86
CA ALA A 85 -10.55 29.92 -28.56
C ALA A 85 -9.16 29.50 -28.05
N ILE A 86 -8.32 30.45 -27.66
CA ILE A 86 -6.98 30.16 -27.13
C ILE A 86 -7.05 29.58 -25.71
N GLU A 87 -7.93 30.10 -24.85
CA GLU A 87 -8.15 29.54 -23.51
C GLU A 87 -8.71 28.13 -23.59
N TYR A 88 -9.69 27.89 -24.46
CA TYR A 88 -10.22 26.54 -24.69
C TYR A 88 -9.11 25.59 -25.14
N GLY A 89 -8.29 25.99 -26.11
CA GLY A 89 -7.15 25.20 -26.57
C GLY A 89 -6.13 24.90 -25.46
N GLN A 90 -5.86 25.86 -24.56
CA GLN A 90 -4.98 25.65 -23.40
C GLN A 90 -5.60 24.72 -22.36
N ILE A 91 -6.92 24.78 -22.14
CA ILE A 91 -7.64 23.85 -21.27
C ILE A 91 -7.53 22.42 -21.83
N GLU A 92 -7.81 22.24 -23.13
CA GLU A 92 -7.66 20.96 -23.81
C GLU A 92 -6.23 20.42 -23.72
N GLN A 93 -5.23 21.28 -23.93
CA GLN A 93 -3.82 20.95 -23.77
C GLN A 93 -3.52 20.35 -22.39
N TRP A 94 -4.01 20.96 -21.31
CA TRP A 94 -3.78 20.46 -19.96
C TRP A 94 -4.59 19.20 -19.61
N ILE A 95 -5.79 19.04 -20.19
CA ILE A 95 -6.59 17.80 -20.05
C ILE A 95 -5.87 16.62 -20.69
N ASP A 96 -5.32 16.81 -21.90
CA ASP A 96 -4.59 15.78 -22.62
C ASP A 96 -3.24 15.50 -21.95
N PHE A 97 -2.51 16.55 -21.53
CA PHE A 97 -1.30 16.42 -20.71
C PHE A 97 -1.58 15.57 -19.47
N SER A 98 -2.66 15.85 -18.72
CA SER A 98 -3.02 15.06 -17.54
C SER A 98 -3.31 13.60 -17.90
N SER A 99 -3.92 13.33 -19.05
CA SER A 99 -4.28 11.96 -19.46
C SER A 99 -3.06 11.14 -19.90
N PHE A 100 -2.14 11.75 -20.65
CA PHE A 100 -1.00 11.05 -21.26
C PHE A 100 0.29 11.12 -20.42
N GLU A 101 0.55 12.25 -19.77
CA GLU A 101 1.81 12.48 -19.04
C GLU A 101 1.70 12.18 -17.55
N LEU A 102 0.50 12.27 -16.96
CA LEU A 102 0.27 11.92 -15.56
C LEU A 102 -0.46 10.59 -15.40
N ASP A 103 -1.71 10.48 -15.86
CA ASP A 103 -2.55 9.32 -15.54
C ASP A 103 -2.00 8.01 -16.12
N ALA A 104 -1.49 8.05 -17.36
CA ALA A 104 -0.88 6.87 -17.97
C ALA A 104 0.38 6.40 -17.21
N ASN A 105 1.24 7.33 -16.81
CA ASN A 105 2.48 7.04 -16.10
C ASN A 105 2.22 6.59 -14.64
N LEU A 106 1.35 7.30 -13.92
CA LEU A 106 0.91 6.91 -12.57
C LEU A 106 0.25 5.54 -12.56
N ARG A 107 -0.59 5.22 -13.55
CA ARG A 107 -1.18 3.88 -13.68
C ARG A 107 -0.11 2.81 -13.87
N GLY A 108 0.88 3.07 -14.73
CA GLY A 108 2.00 2.16 -14.98
C GLY A 108 2.86 1.90 -13.75
N TRP A 109 3.01 2.91 -12.88
CA TRP A 109 3.74 2.79 -11.62
C TRP A 109 2.91 2.13 -10.50
N VAL A 110 1.68 2.59 -10.28
CA VAL A 110 0.89 2.23 -9.08
C VAL A 110 0.19 0.87 -9.22
N LEU A 111 -0.33 0.51 -10.40
CA LEU A 111 -1.07 -0.75 -10.54
C LEU A 111 -0.23 -2.00 -10.24
N PRO A 112 1.04 -2.11 -10.66
CA PRO A 112 1.89 -3.24 -10.26
C PRO A 112 2.09 -3.33 -8.74
N ARG A 113 2.29 -2.19 -8.06
CA ARG A 113 2.48 -2.13 -6.60
C ARG A 113 1.22 -2.52 -5.82
N LEU A 114 0.04 -2.30 -6.41
CA LEU A 114 -1.24 -2.73 -5.86
C LEU A 114 -1.63 -4.17 -6.25
N GLY A 115 -0.78 -4.90 -6.99
CA GLY A 115 -1.03 -6.28 -7.40
C GLY A 115 -2.00 -6.43 -8.59
N TYR A 116 -2.33 -5.34 -9.29
CA TYR A 116 -3.21 -5.35 -10.47
C TYR A 116 -2.45 -5.57 -11.80
N ALA A 117 -1.12 -5.55 -11.77
CA ALA A 117 -0.27 -5.79 -12.93
C ALA A 117 1.05 -6.45 -12.50
N ASN A 118 1.79 -7.02 -13.46
CA ASN A 118 3.11 -7.59 -13.18
C ASN A 118 4.12 -6.50 -12.87
N TYR A 119 4.87 -6.67 -11.79
CA TYR A 119 5.98 -5.80 -11.44
C TYR A 119 7.22 -6.12 -12.28
N ILE A 120 7.74 -5.11 -12.99
CA ILE A 120 8.97 -5.19 -13.78
C ILE A 120 9.78 -3.93 -13.47
N LYS A 121 10.89 -4.07 -12.73
CA LYS A 121 11.67 -2.95 -12.18
C LYS A 121 12.07 -1.90 -13.24
N PRO A 122 12.69 -2.24 -14.39
CA PRO A 122 13.05 -1.23 -15.40
C PRO A 122 11.86 -0.50 -16.02
N VAL A 123 10.70 -1.15 -16.09
CA VAL A 123 9.46 -0.53 -16.61
C VAL A 123 8.88 0.45 -15.60
N GLU A 124 8.89 0.09 -14.31
CA GLU A 124 8.48 1.00 -13.25
C GLU A 124 9.37 2.24 -13.18
N GLU A 125 10.71 2.06 -13.22
CA GLU A 125 11.66 3.17 -13.23
C GLU A 125 11.40 4.15 -14.37
N SER A 126 11.03 3.64 -15.56
CA SER A 126 10.62 4.47 -16.70
C SER A 126 9.35 5.28 -16.40
N TYR A 127 8.32 4.67 -15.81
CA TYR A 127 7.10 5.38 -15.42
C TYR A 127 7.34 6.42 -14.33
N ILE A 128 8.20 6.13 -13.36
CA ILE A 128 8.61 7.09 -12.32
C ILE A 128 9.36 8.27 -12.95
N ALA A 129 10.31 8.02 -13.85
CA ALA A 129 11.06 9.07 -14.53
C ALA A 129 10.14 9.99 -15.35
N ASN A 130 9.19 9.40 -16.10
CA ASN A 130 8.21 10.18 -16.88
C ASN A 130 7.27 10.98 -15.97
N THR A 131 6.82 10.39 -14.85
CA THR A 131 6.01 11.10 -13.85
C THR A 131 6.77 12.30 -13.27
N LYS A 132 8.04 12.13 -12.91
CA LYS A 132 8.91 13.22 -12.44
C LYS A 132 9.01 14.33 -13.49
N ARG A 133 9.23 13.98 -14.76
CA ARG A 133 9.28 14.95 -15.86
C ARG A 133 7.98 15.76 -15.99
N ALA A 134 6.83 15.11 -15.92
CA ALA A 134 5.52 15.77 -15.96
C ALA A 134 5.32 16.72 -14.77
N LEU A 135 5.68 16.28 -13.56
CA LEU A 135 5.62 17.11 -12.36
C LEU A 135 6.58 18.30 -12.40
N THR A 136 7.77 18.14 -12.99
CA THR A 136 8.69 19.27 -13.23
C THR A 136 8.06 20.30 -14.16
N ALA A 137 7.44 19.88 -15.26
CA ALA A 137 6.76 20.79 -16.19
C ALA A 137 5.63 21.58 -15.48
N LEU A 138 4.85 20.90 -14.64
CA LEU A 138 3.82 21.54 -13.82
C LEU A 138 4.40 22.52 -12.82
N ASN A 139 5.46 22.15 -12.11
CA ASN A 139 6.13 23.02 -11.15
C ASN A 139 6.66 24.30 -11.81
N THR A 140 7.27 24.18 -12.99
CA THR A 140 7.74 25.34 -13.76
C THR A 140 6.59 26.23 -14.21
N HIS A 141 5.48 25.66 -14.69
CA HIS A 141 4.31 26.44 -15.12
C HIS A 141 3.64 27.17 -13.94
N LEU A 142 3.38 26.44 -12.86
CA LEU A 142 2.70 26.94 -11.66
C LEU A 142 3.56 27.89 -10.81
N ALA A 143 4.88 27.97 -11.05
CA ALA A 143 5.72 28.97 -10.40
C ALA A 143 5.30 30.41 -10.72
N THR A 144 4.60 30.62 -11.85
CA THR A 144 4.14 31.95 -12.31
C THR A 144 2.63 32.04 -12.51
N HIS A 145 1.89 30.95 -12.26
CA HIS A 145 0.44 30.88 -12.48
C HIS A 145 -0.25 30.26 -11.27
N THR A 146 -1.31 30.90 -10.78
CA THR A 146 -2.15 30.34 -9.68
C THR A 146 -2.90 29.08 -10.11
N PHE A 147 -3.30 29.00 -11.38
CA PHE A 147 -4.00 27.86 -11.99
C PHE A 147 -3.38 27.52 -13.34
N LEU A 148 -3.64 26.30 -13.85
CA LEU A 148 -3.06 25.84 -15.12
C LEU A 148 -3.45 26.69 -16.33
N VAL A 149 -4.67 27.25 -16.31
CA VAL A 149 -5.15 28.23 -17.29
C VAL A 149 -5.64 29.45 -16.51
N THR A 150 -5.37 30.64 -17.04
CA THR A 150 -5.81 31.92 -16.50
C THR A 150 -7.31 32.09 -16.71
N GLY A 151 -8.11 31.37 -15.94
CA GLY A 151 -9.53 31.62 -15.77
C GLY A 151 -9.78 31.84 -14.28
N GLU A 152 -10.35 32.98 -13.90
CA GLU A 152 -10.84 33.20 -12.54
C GLU A 152 -11.85 32.10 -12.21
N ILE A 153 -11.46 31.12 -11.39
CA ILE A 153 -12.43 30.35 -10.63
C ILE A 153 -12.98 31.35 -9.62
N LYS A 154 -14.05 32.07 -9.98
CA LYS A 154 -14.76 32.92 -9.04
C LYS A 154 -15.32 32.01 -7.97
N GLN A 155 -14.67 32.05 -6.81
CA GLN A 155 -15.15 31.44 -5.59
C GLN A 155 -16.42 32.19 -5.16
N GLY A 156 -17.54 31.83 -5.78
CA GLY A 156 -18.88 32.20 -5.34
C GLY A 156 -19.32 31.16 -4.32
N ASP A 157 -19.24 31.52 -3.04
CA ASP A 157 -19.99 30.96 -1.91
C ASP A 157 -20.20 29.43 -1.89
N ALA A 158 -19.11 28.69 -1.70
CA ALA A 158 -19.16 27.38 -1.05
C ALA A 158 -17.83 27.08 -0.37
N VAL A 159 -17.50 27.82 0.70
CA VAL A 159 -16.65 27.26 1.75
C VAL A 159 -17.52 26.24 2.48
N LEU A 160 -17.50 24.99 2.00
CA LEU A 160 -17.98 23.86 2.78
C LEU A 160 -16.76 23.08 3.28
N PRO A 161 -16.64 22.84 4.59
CA PRO A 161 -15.54 22.08 5.15
C PRO A 161 -15.59 20.65 4.57
N LEU A 162 -14.41 20.13 4.21
CA LEU A 162 -14.19 18.69 4.06
C LEU A 162 -14.92 17.96 5.21
N PRO A 163 -15.70 16.90 4.97
CA PRO A 163 -16.28 16.12 6.04
C PRO A 163 -15.16 15.51 6.87
N SER A 164 -14.80 16.19 7.95
CA SER A 164 -13.99 15.64 9.02
C SER A 164 -14.77 14.46 9.56
N ALA A 165 -14.25 13.25 9.36
CA ALA A 165 -14.82 12.03 9.91
C ALA A 165 -15.03 12.25 11.41
N LYS A 166 -16.30 12.30 11.83
CA LYS A 166 -16.66 12.36 13.25
C LYS A 166 -15.98 11.20 13.96
N LYS A 167 -15.12 11.53 14.92
CA LYS A 167 -14.68 10.64 16.01
C LYS A 167 -15.93 9.95 16.59
N PRO A 168 -15.96 8.63 16.72
CA PRO A 168 -16.96 7.97 17.54
C PRO A 168 -16.81 8.46 18.99
N GLU A 169 -17.86 9.11 19.51
CA GLU A 169 -17.98 9.43 20.92
C GLU A 169 -17.96 8.14 21.75
N GLN A 170 -17.10 8.12 22.76
CA GLN A 170 -17.11 7.12 23.83
C GLN A 170 -18.42 7.22 24.62
N PRO A 171 -19.16 6.12 24.84
CA PRO A 171 -20.28 6.11 25.77
C PRO A 171 -19.75 6.27 27.21
N LYS A 172 -20.31 7.25 27.93
CA LYS A 172 -20.08 7.51 29.34
C LYS A 172 -20.42 6.29 30.22
N GLU A 173 -19.62 6.11 31.26
CA GLU A 173 -19.81 5.18 32.36
C GLU A 173 -21.19 5.27 33.01
N VAL A 174 -21.83 4.10 33.22
CA VAL A 174 -22.83 3.90 34.28
C VAL A 174 -22.50 2.57 34.97
N LYS A 175 -22.22 2.60 36.27
CA LYS A 175 -22.15 1.43 37.18
C LYS A 175 -23.29 1.54 38.21
N PRO A 176 -23.60 0.50 38.99
CA PRO A 176 -24.20 -0.78 38.59
C PRO A 176 -25.46 -1.06 39.43
N LYS A 177 -26.35 -1.98 39.03
CA LYS A 177 -27.22 -2.69 40.01
C LYS A 177 -27.87 -3.97 39.47
N ALA A 178 -27.59 -5.04 40.20
CA ALA A 178 -28.41 -6.21 40.51
C ALA A 178 -28.68 -7.28 39.42
N GLU A 179 -27.94 -8.38 39.51
CA GLU A 179 -28.40 -9.77 39.29
C GLU A 179 -29.54 -10.12 40.28
N PRO A 180 -30.49 -11.05 39.99
CA PRO A 180 -30.14 -12.46 39.72
C PRO A 180 -31.11 -13.32 38.86
N LYS A 181 -30.56 -14.33 38.15
CA LYS A 181 -30.81 -15.78 38.35
C LYS A 181 -30.66 -16.62 37.07
N LYS A 182 -29.89 -17.70 37.25
CA LYS A 182 -29.77 -18.91 36.41
C LYS A 182 -31.11 -19.53 36.04
N VAL A 183 -31.25 -19.94 34.78
CA VAL A 183 -31.97 -21.16 34.39
C VAL A 183 -31.13 -21.88 33.32
N GLU A 184 -31.00 -23.19 33.48
CA GLU A 184 -30.08 -24.08 32.76
C GLU A 184 -30.86 -25.00 31.80
N ALA A 185 -30.30 -25.20 30.60
CA ALA A 185 -30.46 -26.31 29.63
C ALA A 185 -31.82 -26.49 28.88
N PRO A 186 -31.86 -27.12 27.68
CA PRO A 186 -30.86 -28.03 27.09
C PRO A 186 -30.49 -27.85 25.60
N LYS A 187 -29.36 -28.43 25.20
CA LYS A 187 -28.99 -28.79 23.81
C LYS A 187 -29.89 -29.92 23.29
N PRO A 188 -30.22 -29.93 21.98
CA PRO A 188 -30.44 -31.18 21.26
C PRO A 188 -29.34 -31.46 20.22
N ALA A 189 -29.28 -32.75 19.90
CA ALA A 189 -28.27 -33.48 19.16
C ALA A 189 -28.17 -33.12 17.67
N VAL A 190 -27.00 -33.50 17.15
CA VAL A 190 -26.66 -33.65 15.74
C VAL A 190 -27.46 -34.83 15.17
N GLU A 191 -28.14 -34.62 14.05
CA GLU A 191 -28.49 -35.66 13.10
C GLU A 191 -27.86 -35.29 11.74
N GLU A 192 -27.02 -36.20 11.25
CA GLU A 192 -26.51 -36.24 9.89
C GLU A 192 -27.62 -36.69 8.94
N GLU A 193 -27.86 -35.93 7.88
CA GLU A 193 -28.42 -36.48 6.64
C GLU A 193 -27.66 -35.89 5.44
N GLU A 194 -27.21 -36.79 4.57
CA GLU A 194 -26.50 -36.54 3.33
C GLU A 194 -27.31 -35.64 2.38
N GLU A 195 -26.70 -34.57 1.86
CA GLU A 195 -27.15 -33.95 0.62
C GLU A 195 -25.98 -33.78 -0.37
N ALA A 196 -26.19 -34.37 -1.54
CA ALA A 196 -25.31 -34.46 -2.70
C ALA A 196 -24.71 -33.09 -3.13
N PRO A 197 -23.53 -33.08 -3.78
CA PRO A 197 -22.85 -31.83 -4.15
C PRO A 197 -23.63 -31.12 -5.27
N LYS A 198 -24.26 -29.99 -4.95
CA LYS A 198 -24.72 -29.01 -5.95
C LYS A 198 -23.51 -28.46 -6.73
N PRO A 199 -23.63 -28.30 -8.06
CA PRO A 199 -22.50 -28.07 -8.94
C PRO A 199 -21.87 -26.70 -8.69
N LYS A 200 -20.54 -26.68 -8.49
CA LYS A 200 -19.73 -25.47 -8.55
C LYS A 200 -19.98 -24.77 -9.90
N ALA A 201 -20.53 -23.56 -9.85
CA ALA A 201 -20.56 -22.67 -10.99
C ALA A 201 -19.13 -22.52 -11.52
N LYS A 202 -18.93 -22.91 -12.79
CA LYS A 202 -17.65 -22.81 -13.48
C LYS A 202 -17.24 -21.34 -13.53
N ASN A 203 -15.99 -21.07 -13.15
CA ASN A 203 -15.38 -19.77 -13.33
C ASN A 203 -15.30 -19.48 -14.84
N PRO A 204 -15.59 -18.26 -15.34
CA PRO A 204 -15.59 -17.95 -16.79
C PRO A 204 -14.23 -18.06 -17.51
N LEU A 205 -13.19 -18.57 -16.85
CA LEU A 205 -11.83 -18.67 -17.39
C LEU A 205 -11.54 -19.99 -18.12
N ASP A 206 -12.42 -21.00 -18.05
CA ASP A 206 -12.21 -22.32 -18.66
C ASP A 206 -12.54 -22.37 -20.18
N LEU A 207 -12.88 -21.25 -20.81
CA LEU A 207 -13.25 -21.18 -22.24
C LEU A 207 -12.17 -20.56 -23.15
N LEU A 208 -10.98 -20.27 -22.64
CA LEU A 208 -9.87 -19.86 -23.49
C LEU A 208 -9.02 -21.08 -23.88
N PRO A 209 -8.73 -21.29 -25.18
CA PRO A 209 -7.90 -22.42 -25.61
C PRO A 209 -6.52 -22.33 -24.96
N PRO A 210 -5.86 -23.46 -24.63
CA PRO A 210 -4.59 -23.47 -23.93
C PRO A 210 -3.52 -22.79 -24.79
N THR A 211 -3.23 -21.53 -24.47
CA THR A 211 -2.08 -20.84 -25.03
C THR A 211 -0.83 -21.50 -24.47
N LYS A 212 0.03 -21.99 -25.40
CA LYS A 212 1.34 -22.54 -25.08
C LYS A 212 2.06 -21.59 -24.11
N LYS A 213 2.45 -22.10 -22.94
CA LYS A 213 3.36 -21.42 -22.00
C LYS A 213 4.55 -20.88 -22.81
N PRO A 214 4.79 -19.56 -22.86
CA PRO A 214 6.09 -19.05 -23.24
C PRO A 214 7.05 -19.47 -22.13
N GLU A 215 8.19 -20.06 -22.50
CA GLU A 215 9.28 -20.33 -21.57
C GLU A 215 9.63 -19.06 -20.80
N GLN A 216 9.72 -19.19 -19.47
CA GLN A 216 10.15 -18.12 -18.58
C GLN A 216 11.51 -17.58 -19.03
N PRO A 217 11.69 -16.25 -19.18
CA PRO A 217 13.02 -15.68 -19.24
C PRO A 217 13.71 -15.99 -17.91
N LYS A 218 14.86 -16.68 -17.97
CA LYS A 218 15.71 -16.96 -16.81
C LYS A 218 15.97 -15.65 -16.07
N GLU A 219 15.52 -15.57 -14.82
CA GLU A 219 15.81 -14.46 -13.92
C GLU A 219 17.31 -14.16 -13.93
N ALA A 220 17.66 -12.89 -14.10
CA ALA A 220 19.03 -12.44 -13.93
C ALA A 220 19.48 -12.77 -12.50
N LYS A 221 20.49 -13.63 -12.38
CA LYS A 221 21.04 -14.12 -11.11
C LYS A 221 21.45 -12.94 -10.24
N ASN A 222 21.01 -12.95 -8.98
CA ASN A 222 21.35 -11.93 -7.99
C ASN A 222 22.87 -12.00 -7.67
N PRO A 223 23.60 -10.87 -7.55
CA PRO A 223 25.02 -10.87 -7.21
C PRO A 223 25.39 -11.65 -5.94
N LEU A 224 24.45 -11.88 -5.01
CA LEU A 224 24.66 -12.66 -3.79
C LEU A 224 24.51 -14.19 -3.94
N ASP A 225 24.00 -14.67 -5.08
CA ASP A 225 24.00 -16.09 -5.46
C ASP A 225 25.36 -16.55 -6.00
N LEU A 226 26.29 -15.61 -6.24
CA LEU A 226 27.67 -15.86 -6.68
C LEU A 226 28.65 -15.98 -5.51
N LEU A 227 28.21 -15.70 -4.28
CA LEU A 227 29.03 -15.89 -3.09
C LEU A 227 29.15 -17.40 -2.77
N PRO A 228 30.31 -17.84 -2.24
CA PRO A 228 30.50 -19.24 -1.87
C PRO A 228 29.37 -19.72 -0.96
N PRO A 229 28.90 -20.97 -1.12
CA PRO A 229 27.83 -21.51 -0.31
C PRO A 229 28.23 -21.47 1.17
N SER A 230 27.61 -20.57 1.93
CA SER A 230 27.77 -20.50 3.38
C SER A 230 27.19 -21.76 4.02
N LYS A 231 27.78 -22.19 5.13
CA LYS A 231 27.24 -23.30 5.94
C LYS A 231 25.90 -22.96 6.60
N MET A 232 25.56 -21.67 6.72
CA MET A 232 24.31 -21.22 7.31
C MET A 232 23.20 -21.14 6.26
N VAL A 233 22.15 -21.94 6.44
CA VAL A 233 20.91 -21.83 5.65
C VAL A 233 19.93 -20.94 6.42
N LEU A 234 19.74 -19.73 5.90
CA LEU A 234 18.90 -18.69 6.52
C LEU A 234 17.44 -19.15 6.72
N ASP A 235 16.92 -19.98 5.81
CA ASP A 235 15.58 -20.55 5.91
C ASP A 235 15.45 -21.60 7.02
N ASP A 236 16.49 -22.39 7.26
CA ASP A 236 16.53 -23.36 8.36
C ASP A 236 16.62 -22.65 9.71
N TRP A 237 17.41 -21.57 9.78
CA TRP A 237 17.42 -20.65 10.92
C TRP A 237 16.03 -20.07 11.19
N LYS A 238 15.36 -19.49 10.18
CA LYS A 238 14.01 -18.92 10.30
C LYS A 238 12.97 -19.95 10.74
N ARG A 239 13.12 -21.19 10.26
CA ARG A 239 12.27 -22.32 10.64
C ARG A 239 12.52 -22.74 12.09
N LEU A 240 13.79 -22.83 12.52
CA LEU A 240 14.15 -23.12 13.90
C LEU A 240 13.59 -22.04 14.85
N TYR A 241 13.83 -20.77 14.50
CA TYR A 241 13.35 -19.61 15.26
C TYR A 241 11.81 -19.60 15.39
N SER A 242 11.09 -19.86 14.30
CA SER A 242 9.61 -19.86 14.31
C SER A 242 8.99 -21.06 15.02
N ASN A 243 9.69 -22.20 15.07
CA ASN A 243 9.19 -23.42 15.70
C ASN A 243 9.54 -23.52 17.19
N THR A 244 10.50 -22.74 17.66
CA THR A 244 10.88 -22.68 19.07
C THR A 244 9.84 -21.83 19.82
N LYS A 245 8.97 -22.50 20.60
CA LYS A 245 7.93 -21.83 21.41
C LYS A 245 8.28 -21.74 22.90
N SER A 246 9.21 -22.57 23.37
CA SER A 246 9.73 -22.63 24.74
C SER A 246 11.23 -22.93 24.70
N ASN A 247 12.00 -22.45 25.68
CA ASN A 247 13.46 -22.58 25.77
C ASN A 247 14.23 -21.90 24.60
N PHE A 248 13.89 -20.63 24.32
CA PHE A 248 14.55 -19.82 23.29
C PHE A 248 16.08 -19.80 23.44
N ARG A 249 16.59 -19.68 24.66
CA ARG A 249 18.04 -19.66 24.92
C ARG A 249 18.76 -20.97 24.62
N GLU A 250 18.13 -22.13 24.88
CA GLU A 250 18.76 -23.43 24.67
C GLU A 250 18.63 -23.95 23.23
N VAL A 251 17.57 -23.55 22.52
CA VAL A 251 17.25 -24.06 21.18
C VAL A 251 17.54 -23.01 20.10
N ALA A 252 16.98 -21.80 20.22
CA ALA A 252 17.15 -20.76 19.22
C ALA A 252 18.52 -20.08 19.33
N ILE A 253 18.97 -19.67 20.52
CA ILE A 253 20.29 -19.02 20.65
C ILE A 253 21.42 -20.02 20.39
N LYS A 254 21.37 -21.22 20.95
CA LYS A 254 22.37 -22.25 20.67
C LYS A 254 22.37 -22.64 19.18
N GLY A 255 21.19 -22.87 18.59
CA GLY A 255 21.07 -23.18 17.18
C GLY A 255 21.48 -22.03 16.26
N PHE A 256 21.30 -20.77 16.69
CA PHE A 256 21.83 -19.60 16.01
C PHE A 256 23.35 -19.67 15.94
N TRP A 257 24.02 -19.77 17.08
CA TRP A 257 25.48 -19.78 17.17
C TRP A 257 26.11 -21.03 16.54
N ASP A 258 25.43 -22.18 16.60
CA ASP A 258 25.88 -23.43 15.96
C ASP A 258 25.80 -23.35 14.42
N MET A 259 24.82 -22.61 13.89
CA MET A 259 24.65 -22.41 12.44
C MET A 259 25.33 -21.14 11.92
N PHE A 260 25.70 -20.21 12.79
CA PHE A 260 26.19 -18.89 12.41
C PHE A 260 27.57 -18.98 11.79
N ASP A 261 27.67 -18.52 10.55
CA ASP A 261 28.89 -18.53 9.76
C ASP A 261 29.40 -17.09 9.58
N PRO A 262 30.44 -16.66 10.33
CA PRO A 262 30.96 -15.29 10.29
C PRO A 262 31.62 -14.92 8.96
N GLU A 263 31.97 -15.89 8.11
CA GLU A 263 32.53 -15.64 6.77
C GLU A 263 31.41 -15.38 5.74
N GLY A 264 30.24 -16.00 5.92
CA GLY A 264 29.09 -15.88 5.03
C GLY A 264 28.05 -14.84 5.44
N TYR A 265 28.03 -14.44 6.71
CA TYR A 265 27.01 -13.57 7.29
C TYR A 265 27.62 -12.50 8.20
N SER A 266 27.02 -11.31 8.14
CA SER A 266 27.35 -10.20 9.04
C SER A 266 26.16 -9.83 9.91
N LEU A 267 26.45 -9.57 11.18
CA LEU A 267 25.50 -9.05 12.15
C LEU A 267 25.71 -7.54 12.32
N TRP A 268 24.61 -6.82 12.38
CA TRP A 268 24.57 -5.37 12.49
C TRP A 268 23.54 -4.93 13.53
N PHE A 269 23.97 -4.08 14.46
CA PHE A 269 23.06 -3.29 15.27
C PHE A 269 22.58 -2.08 14.49
N CYS A 270 21.30 -1.74 14.67
CA CYS A 270 20.61 -0.67 13.99
C CYS A 270 19.94 0.20 15.06
N THR A 271 20.45 1.40 15.34
CA THR A 271 19.85 2.33 16.30
C THR A 271 19.25 3.52 15.57
N TYR A 272 17.99 3.87 15.85
CA TYR A 272 17.36 5.00 15.19
C TYR A 272 17.96 6.33 15.69
N LYS A 273 18.32 7.22 14.77
CA LYS A 273 19.04 8.48 15.10
C LYS A 273 18.14 9.53 15.76
N TYR A 274 16.85 9.54 15.44
CA TYR A 274 15.90 10.59 15.85
C TYR A 274 14.88 10.10 16.89
N ASN A 275 15.36 9.44 17.96
CA ASN A 275 14.46 8.87 18.98
C ASN A 275 13.58 9.94 19.64
N ASP A 276 14.04 11.18 19.75
CA ASP A 276 13.28 12.30 20.34
C ASP A 276 11.98 12.63 19.59
N GLU A 277 11.87 12.25 18.31
CA GLU A 277 10.65 12.45 17.51
C GLU A 277 9.57 11.39 17.76
N ASN A 278 9.93 10.29 18.42
CA ASN A 278 9.04 9.16 18.65
C ASN A 278 8.21 9.38 19.92
N THR A 279 7.25 10.29 19.84
CA THR A 279 6.40 10.67 20.99
C THR A 279 5.11 9.87 21.12
N VAL A 280 4.74 9.09 20.09
CA VAL A 280 3.48 8.35 20.05
C VAL A 280 3.74 6.89 19.68
N SER A 281 3.45 5.97 20.62
CA SER A 281 3.71 4.53 20.50
C SER A 281 3.17 3.90 19.22
N PHE A 282 1.90 4.18 18.89
CA PHE A 282 1.26 3.65 17.68
C PHE A 282 1.91 4.14 16.39
N VAL A 283 2.37 5.39 16.36
CA VAL A 283 3.06 5.96 15.20
C VAL A 283 4.44 5.33 15.05
N THR A 284 5.18 5.15 16.14
CA THR A 284 6.47 4.46 16.14
C THR A 284 6.34 3.01 15.67
N MET A 285 5.33 2.28 16.14
CA MET A 285 5.02 0.92 15.68
C MET A 285 4.75 0.86 14.16
N ASN A 286 3.97 1.82 13.64
CA ASN A 286 3.68 1.88 12.20
C ASN A 286 4.91 2.28 11.37
N LYS A 287 5.76 3.19 11.88
CA LYS A 287 7.03 3.56 11.24
C LYS A 287 7.94 2.34 11.09
N VAL A 288 8.15 1.58 12.16
CA VAL A 288 8.92 0.33 12.12
C VAL A 288 8.28 -0.68 11.18
N GLY A 289 6.95 -0.82 11.19
CA GLY A 289 6.23 -1.70 10.26
C GLY A 289 6.43 -1.33 8.79
N GLY A 290 6.39 -0.03 8.46
CA GLY A 290 6.68 0.47 7.12
C GLY A 290 8.12 0.23 6.68
N PHE A 291 9.08 0.39 7.60
CA PHE A 291 10.48 0.06 7.34
C PHE A 291 10.65 -1.44 7.01
N LEU A 292 10.04 -2.33 7.79
CA LEU A 292 10.09 -3.77 7.53
C LEU A 292 9.46 -4.16 6.18
N GLN A 293 8.38 -3.50 5.76
CA GLN A 293 7.77 -3.72 4.44
C GLN A 293 8.69 -3.32 3.29
N ARG A 294 9.43 -2.21 3.44
CA ARG A 294 10.41 -1.79 2.42
C ARG A 294 11.61 -2.73 2.35
N MET A 295 11.99 -3.32 3.48
CA MET A 295 13.04 -4.34 3.58
C MET A 295 12.67 -5.70 2.97
N ASP A 296 11.42 -5.93 2.54
CA ASP A 296 10.93 -7.21 1.99
C ASP A 296 11.73 -7.69 0.76
N LEU A 297 12.35 -6.77 0.01
CA LEU A 297 13.28 -7.07 -1.08
C LEU A 297 14.49 -7.92 -0.62
N ALA A 298 14.94 -7.70 0.62
CA ALA A 298 16.05 -8.40 1.24
C ALA A 298 15.62 -9.68 1.97
N ARG A 299 14.34 -10.04 1.98
CA ARG A 299 13.79 -11.15 2.78
C ARG A 299 14.49 -12.48 2.53
N LYS A 300 14.90 -12.78 1.30
CA LYS A 300 15.64 -14.01 0.98
C LYS A 300 17.07 -14.05 1.55
N TYR A 301 17.66 -12.90 1.83
CA TYR A 301 19.08 -12.75 2.17
C TYR A 301 19.32 -12.09 3.53
N ALA A 302 18.26 -11.73 4.25
CA ALA A 302 18.33 -11.05 5.53
C ALA A 302 17.32 -11.62 6.53
N PHE A 303 17.68 -11.50 7.80
CA PHE A 303 16.80 -11.68 8.95
C PHE A 303 16.99 -10.48 9.86
N GLY A 304 15.90 -9.90 10.35
CA GLY A 304 15.95 -8.70 11.16
C GLY A 304 15.04 -8.81 12.36
N LYS A 305 15.34 -8.07 13.41
CA LYS A 305 14.51 -7.95 14.59
C LYS A 305 14.58 -6.52 15.10
N MET A 306 13.43 -5.86 15.15
CA MET A 306 13.30 -4.48 15.59
C MET A 306 12.56 -4.46 16.93
N LEU A 307 13.13 -3.80 17.92
CA LEU A 307 12.62 -3.64 19.27
C LEU A 307 12.26 -2.17 19.47
N ILE A 308 11.08 -1.93 20.03
CA ILE A 308 10.62 -0.61 20.44
C ILE A 308 10.67 -0.59 21.97
N ILE A 309 11.56 0.22 22.51
CA ILE A 309 11.91 0.26 23.93
C ILE A 309 11.34 1.57 24.52
N GLY A 310 10.77 1.46 25.72
CA GLY A 310 10.23 2.59 26.48
C GLY A 310 8.73 2.45 26.75
N ASN A 311 8.34 2.77 27.99
CA ASN A 311 6.93 2.84 28.40
C ASN A 311 6.36 4.27 28.26
N GLU A 312 7.24 5.27 28.25
CA GLU A 312 6.91 6.68 28.09
C GLU A 312 7.70 7.32 26.94
N PRO A 313 7.17 8.35 26.29
CA PRO A 313 7.90 9.13 25.28
C PRO A 313 9.21 9.72 25.82
N PRO A 314 10.30 9.77 25.04
CA PRO A 314 10.45 9.28 23.65
C PRO A 314 10.75 7.78 23.55
N PHE A 315 10.10 7.09 22.62
CA PHE A 315 10.32 5.66 22.36
C PHE A 315 11.61 5.43 21.57
N LYS A 316 12.50 4.59 22.09
CA LYS A 316 13.77 4.23 21.45
C LYS A 316 13.55 3.05 20.51
N VAL A 317 14.05 3.16 19.29
CA VAL A 317 13.99 2.07 18.31
C VAL A 317 15.38 1.50 18.12
N LYS A 318 15.54 0.22 18.46
CA LYS A 318 16.76 -0.56 18.24
C LYS A 318 16.47 -1.78 17.39
N GLY A 319 17.44 -2.25 16.64
CA GLY A 319 17.29 -3.36 15.73
C GLY A 319 18.55 -4.20 15.64
N LEU A 320 18.35 -5.50 15.39
CA LEU A 320 19.38 -6.46 15.08
C LEU A 320 19.12 -6.98 13.68
N TRP A 321 20.11 -6.90 12.81
CA TRP A 321 20.01 -7.38 11.44
C TRP A 321 21.14 -8.34 11.11
N LEU A 322 20.76 -9.44 10.49
CA LEU A 322 21.63 -10.44 9.90
C LEU A 322 21.53 -10.31 8.39
N PHE A 323 22.63 -9.98 7.74
CA PHE A 323 22.72 -9.90 6.28
C PHE A 323 23.68 -10.97 5.73
N ARG A 324 23.35 -11.51 4.56
CA ARG A 324 24.26 -12.39 3.81
C ARG A 324 25.38 -11.56 3.18
N GLY A 325 26.62 -11.91 3.51
CA GLY A 325 27.84 -11.22 3.08
C GLY A 325 28.53 -10.44 4.22
N PRO A 326 29.79 -9.99 4.00
CA PRO A 326 30.59 -9.29 5.02
C PRO A 326 30.10 -7.88 5.34
N GLU A 327 29.25 -7.31 4.47
CA GLU A 327 28.72 -5.95 4.52
C GLU A 327 27.20 -5.95 4.25
N ILE A 328 26.54 -4.83 4.58
CA ILE A 328 25.13 -4.61 4.25
C ILE A 328 25.00 -4.59 2.72
N PRO A 329 24.12 -5.41 2.11
CA PRO A 329 24.03 -5.49 0.67
C PRO A 329 23.69 -4.14 0.04
N GLN A 330 24.44 -3.73 -0.98
CA GLN A 330 24.30 -2.40 -1.59
C GLN A 330 22.90 -2.15 -2.18
N PHE A 331 22.21 -3.18 -2.67
CA PHE A 331 20.82 -3.05 -3.12
C PHE A 331 19.84 -2.67 -2.00
N VAL A 332 20.16 -2.99 -0.74
CA VAL A 332 19.37 -2.55 0.43
C VAL A 332 19.61 -1.07 0.68
N MET A 333 20.86 -0.61 0.56
CA MET A 333 21.21 0.80 0.70
C MET A 333 20.61 1.67 -0.41
N ASP A 334 20.57 1.16 -1.65
CA ASP A 334 20.05 1.90 -2.81
C ASP A 334 18.51 1.99 -2.82
N GLU A 335 17.81 0.96 -2.34
CA GLU A 335 16.33 0.89 -2.39
C GLU A 335 15.66 1.37 -1.10
N CYS A 336 16.30 1.18 0.06
CA CYS A 336 15.76 1.59 1.36
C CYS A 336 16.41 2.91 1.82
N TYR A 337 15.85 4.04 1.40
CA TYR A 337 16.29 5.37 1.84
C TYR A 337 16.22 5.57 3.38
N ASP A 338 15.40 4.78 4.09
CA ASP A 338 15.33 4.83 5.55
C ASP A 338 16.60 4.32 6.22
N MET A 339 17.46 3.55 5.53
CA MET A 339 18.70 3.02 6.10
C MET A 339 19.59 4.14 6.66
N GLU A 340 19.55 5.33 6.05
CA GLU A 340 20.29 6.51 6.50
C GLU A 340 19.75 7.10 7.82
N LEU A 341 18.49 6.85 8.15
CA LEU A 341 17.85 7.30 9.40
C LEU A 341 18.29 6.46 10.61
N TYR A 342 18.93 5.32 10.37
CA TYR A 342 19.49 4.45 11.39
C TYR A 342 21.02 4.52 11.37
N GLU A 343 21.61 4.38 12.55
CA GLU A 343 23.04 4.16 12.73
C GLU A 343 23.29 2.65 12.75
N TRP A 344 24.19 2.21 11.86
CA TRP A 344 24.51 0.80 11.66
C TRP A 344 25.90 0.50 12.21
N THR A 345 25.97 -0.35 13.22
CA THR A 345 27.23 -0.76 13.85
C THR A 345 27.39 -2.26 13.68
N LYS A 346 28.50 -2.70 13.08
CA LYS A 346 28.80 -4.13 12.93
C LYS A 346 29.05 -4.74 14.31
N VAL A 347 28.40 -5.88 14.57
CA VAL A 347 28.57 -6.59 15.84
C VAL A 347 29.95 -7.23 15.90
N ASP A 348 30.70 -6.93 16.96
CA ASP A 348 31.95 -7.63 17.27
C ASP A 348 31.63 -8.93 18.01
N LEU A 349 31.88 -10.04 17.33
CA LEU A 349 31.68 -11.39 17.86
C LEU A 349 32.73 -11.75 18.92
N SER A 350 33.79 -10.96 19.07
CA SER A 350 34.82 -11.16 20.10
C SER A 350 34.38 -10.61 21.46
N ASP A 351 33.40 -9.72 21.47
CA ASP A 351 32.89 -9.07 22.67
C ASP A 351 31.70 -9.87 23.25
N GLU A 352 31.89 -10.44 24.45
CA GLU A 352 30.84 -11.19 25.14
C GLU A 352 29.62 -10.33 25.50
N ALA A 353 29.80 -9.02 25.70
CA ALA A 353 28.69 -8.12 26.00
C ALA A 353 27.78 -7.91 24.78
N GLN A 354 28.37 -7.77 23.59
CA GLN A 354 27.60 -7.64 22.35
C GLN A 354 26.93 -8.95 21.96
N LYS A 355 27.59 -10.09 22.18
CA LYS A 355 26.98 -11.42 22.02
C LYS A 355 25.77 -11.60 22.94
N GLU A 356 25.89 -11.19 24.19
CA GLU A 356 24.76 -11.24 25.11
C GLU A 356 23.65 -10.29 24.65
N GLN A 357 23.95 -9.07 24.21
CA GLN A 357 22.96 -8.15 23.66
C GLN A 357 22.22 -8.75 22.45
N VAL A 358 22.91 -9.42 21.53
CA VAL A 358 22.31 -10.16 20.41
C VAL A 358 21.34 -11.23 20.93
N ASN A 359 21.75 -12.02 21.93
CA ASN A 359 20.90 -13.05 22.54
C ASN A 359 19.63 -12.44 23.13
N GLN A 360 19.76 -11.34 23.88
CA GLN A 360 18.64 -10.65 24.51
C GLN A 360 17.65 -10.11 23.47
N MET A 361 18.16 -9.57 22.36
CA MET A 361 17.31 -9.10 21.25
C MET A 361 16.58 -10.27 20.58
N ILE A 362 17.26 -11.40 20.34
CA ILE A 362 16.66 -12.60 19.74
C ILE A 362 15.61 -13.24 20.66
N GLU A 363 15.76 -13.14 21.98
CA GLU A 363 14.83 -13.71 22.97
C GLU A 363 13.63 -12.79 23.31
N ASP A 364 13.62 -11.53 22.84
CA ASP A 364 12.66 -10.51 23.32
C ASP A 364 12.73 -10.35 24.84
N GLN A 365 13.94 -10.37 25.41
CA GLN A 365 14.09 -10.31 26.86
C GLN A 365 13.48 -9.01 27.40
N GLU A 366 12.54 -9.16 28.34
CA GLU A 366 11.95 -8.05 29.07
C GLU A 366 12.41 -8.09 30.54
N PRO A 367 12.96 -6.99 31.09
CA PRO A 367 13.28 -5.70 30.45
C PRO A 367 14.58 -5.74 29.63
N PHE A 368 14.63 -4.97 28.54
CA PHE A 368 15.82 -4.86 27.68
C PHE A 368 16.60 -3.59 28.05
N GLU A 369 17.89 -3.72 28.40
CA GLU A 369 18.74 -2.62 28.88
C GLU A 369 18.16 -1.81 30.06
N GLY A 370 17.32 -2.43 30.89
CA GLY A 370 16.69 -1.78 32.05
C GLY A 370 15.45 -0.95 31.72
N GLU A 371 14.98 -0.94 30.47
CA GLU A 371 13.75 -0.30 30.03
C GLU A 371 12.70 -1.33 29.59
N ALA A 372 11.41 -0.99 29.73
CA ALA A 372 10.31 -1.86 29.33
C ALA A 372 10.28 -2.02 27.80
N LEU A 373 10.03 -3.26 27.34
CA LEU A 373 9.90 -3.56 25.93
C LEU A 373 8.45 -3.35 25.51
N LEU A 374 8.19 -2.37 24.63
CA LEU A 374 6.84 -2.02 24.22
C LEU A 374 6.32 -2.96 23.12
N ASP A 375 7.16 -3.24 22.12
CA ASP A 375 6.83 -4.10 21.00
C ASP A 375 8.10 -4.66 20.36
N ALA A 376 7.98 -5.84 19.77
CA ALA A 376 9.06 -6.52 19.05
C ALA A 376 8.56 -7.02 17.71
N LYS A 377 9.23 -6.60 16.63
CA LYS A 377 8.88 -6.97 15.26
C LYS A 377 9.99 -7.77 14.63
N CYS A 378 9.66 -9.00 14.22
CA CYS A 378 10.56 -9.88 13.51
C CYS A 378 10.38 -9.73 11.99
N PHE A 379 11.50 -9.61 11.28
CA PHE A 379 11.62 -9.61 9.83
C PHE A 379 12.19 -10.95 9.38
N LYS A 380 11.34 -11.77 8.75
CA LYS A 380 11.67 -13.12 8.29
C LYS A 380 11.06 -13.47 6.96
#